data_AF-A0A382XF13-F1
#
_entry.id   AF-A0A382XF13-F1
#
_cell.length_a   1.000
_cell.length_b   1.000
_cell.length_c   1.000
_cell.angle_alpha   90.00
_cell.angle_beta   90.00
_cell.angle_gamma   90.00
#
_symmetry.space_group_name_H-M   'P 1'
#
loop_
_entity.id
_entity.type
_entity.pdbx_description
1 polymer ?
#
loop_
_entity_poly.entity_id
_entity_poly.type
_entity_poly.pdbx_seq_one_letter_code
_entity_poly.pdbx_strand_id
1 'polypeptide(L)'
;RMMFGFPKKSQKVNQYQPINGGSLGGVLKCVLASGQLFSIIREAENKDGPIVRTESFENRGQSHLDSIFGHATKEIFMNLYAFTIDELHDIQSLRGEEIKSRVYGAGMGLGEVSLSKIEKELDKNCGEIFKPRGMARIGMVLNDVNKIENEIRQAQGNLEKFDELNGMASRLDKEKSVLKKEIGDLELTKKIYETRLEFFPVVIEILSAMEEISRIENVSSFPENGVRKLHLIQLEKENLLKRIQEEERSYDGLKINLRNMVVNDDLLEH
;
A
#
# COMPACT_ATOMS: atom_id res chain seq x y z
N ARG A 1 32.90 60.38 15.28
CA ARG A 1 32.47 61.43 14.31
C ARG A 1 33.54 62.49 14.11
N MET A 2 34.08 63.08 15.19
CA MET A 2 35.22 63.99 15.09
C MET A 2 36.43 63.33 14.39
N MET A 3 36.68 62.06 14.69
CA MET A 3 37.80 61.27 14.13
C MET A 3 37.57 60.86 12.66
N PHE A 4 36.42 60.28 12.32
CA PHE A 4 36.16 59.64 11.02
C PHE A 4 35.09 60.32 10.15
N GLY A 5 34.70 61.56 10.48
CA GLY A 5 33.68 62.31 9.75
C GLY A 5 32.23 62.09 10.22
N PHE A 6 31.34 62.93 9.69
CA PHE A 6 29.90 62.88 9.95
C PHE A 6 29.20 61.91 8.99
N PRO A 7 28.18 61.16 9.45
CA PRO A 7 27.43 60.25 8.58
C PRO A 7 26.67 61.02 7.48
N LYS A 8 26.54 60.41 6.30
CA LYS A 8 25.74 60.97 5.20
C LYS A 8 24.25 60.99 5.60
N LYS A 9 23.48 61.97 5.08
CA LYS A 9 22.05 62.16 5.39
C LYS A 9 21.17 60.90 5.15
N SER A 10 21.63 59.94 4.35
CA SER A 10 20.94 58.69 4.06
C SER A 10 21.09 57.60 5.13
N GLN A 11 22.01 57.74 6.08
CA GLN A 11 22.21 56.74 7.13
C GLN A 11 21.23 56.98 8.28
N LYS A 12 20.53 55.93 8.73
CA LYS A 12 19.63 55.92 9.91
C LYS A 12 20.42 56.06 11.22
N VAL A 13 21.19 57.14 11.37
CA VAL A 13 22.04 57.40 12.53
C VAL A 13 21.72 58.80 13.04
N ASN A 14 21.48 58.93 14.34
CA ASN A 14 21.19 60.22 14.96
C ASN A 14 22.33 61.23 14.68
N GLN A 15 22.02 62.36 14.03
CA GLN A 15 23.00 63.36 13.62
C GLN A 15 23.34 64.36 14.74
N TYR A 16 22.59 64.36 15.85
CA TYR A 16 22.74 65.29 16.99
C TYR A 16 22.85 66.75 16.52
N GLN A 17 21.78 67.25 15.91
CA GLN A 17 21.73 68.63 15.41
C GLN A 17 21.85 69.64 16.56
N PRO A 18 22.52 70.80 16.37
CA PRO A 18 22.64 71.83 17.40
C PRO A 18 21.26 72.36 17.84
N ILE A 19 21.00 72.35 19.15
CA ILE A 19 19.68 72.69 19.72
C ILE A 19 19.29 74.16 19.49
N ASN A 20 20.28 75.07 19.47
CA ASN A 20 20.05 76.53 19.39
C ASN A 20 20.34 77.14 18.01
N GLY A 21 20.50 76.32 16.97
CA GLY A 21 20.90 76.79 15.63
C GLY A 21 22.39 77.16 15.57
N GLY A 22 23.12 76.49 14.68
CA GLY A 22 24.55 76.68 14.45
C GLY A 22 25.09 75.62 13.50
N SER A 23 26.32 75.80 13.01
CA SER A 23 26.96 74.80 12.16
C SER A 23 27.28 73.54 12.96
N LEU A 24 26.95 72.36 12.40
CA LEU A 24 27.25 71.07 13.03
C LEU A 24 28.78 70.89 13.05
N GLY A 25 29.36 70.78 14.24
CA GLY A 25 30.81 70.69 14.38
C GLY A 25 31.24 70.53 15.83
N GLY A 26 32.56 70.54 16.05
CA GLY A 26 33.11 70.53 17.40
C GLY A 26 34.63 70.56 17.43
N VAL A 27 35.15 70.52 18.65
CA VAL A 27 36.58 70.40 18.94
C VAL A 27 36.77 69.23 19.88
N LEU A 28 37.59 68.27 19.48
CA LEU A 28 38.03 67.17 20.35
C LEU A 28 39.47 67.46 20.79
N LYS A 29 39.69 67.68 22.08
CA LYS A 29 41.03 67.82 22.65
C LYS A 29 41.52 66.44 23.10
N CYS A 30 42.70 66.08 22.66
CA CYS A 30 43.30 64.77 22.87
C CYS A 30 44.71 64.93 23.47
N VAL A 31 45.14 63.91 24.21
CA VAL A 31 46.51 63.78 24.72
C VAL A 31 47.08 62.49 24.16
N LEU A 32 48.23 62.56 23.49
CA LEU A 32 48.94 61.37 23.04
C LEU A 32 49.63 60.67 24.21
N ALA A 33 49.99 59.40 24.05
CA ALA A 33 50.77 58.66 25.04
C ALA A 33 52.14 59.33 25.33
N SER A 34 52.66 60.11 24.38
CA SER A 34 53.87 60.95 24.55
C SER A 34 53.66 62.18 25.43
N GLY A 35 52.43 62.46 25.88
CA GLY A 35 52.06 63.67 26.63
C GLY A 35 51.74 64.89 25.75
N GLN A 36 51.92 64.78 24.43
CA GLN A 36 51.65 65.88 23.51
C GLN A 36 50.14 66.16 23.39
N LEU A 37 49.76 67.43 23.53
CA LEU A 37 48.40 67.90 23.35
C LEU A 37 48.12 68.21 21.88
N PHE A 38 46.95 67.77 21.41
CA PHE A 38 46.44 68.17 20.10
C PHE A 38 44.93 68.30 20.11
N SER A 39 44.41 69.05 19.15
CA SER A 39 42.98 69.28 18.98
C SER A 39 42.55 68.94 17.56
N ILE A 40 41.42 68.24 17.46
CA ILE A 40 40.77 67.88 16.21
C ILE A 40 39.54 68.76 16.09
N ILE A 41 39.56 69.71 15.17
CA ILE A 41 38.44 70.59 14.86
C ILE A 41 37.80 70.06 13.58
N ARG A 42 36.49 69.84 13.61
CA ARG A 42 35.74 69.41 12.44
C ARG A 42 34.39 70.09 12.39
N GLU A 43 34.10 70.68 11.24
CA GLU A 43 32.82 71.28 10.90
C GLU A 43 32.21 70.50 9.74
N ALA A 44 30.90 70.29 9.76
CA ALA A 44 30.20 69.49 8.77
C ALA A 44 30.13 70.19 7.39
N GLU A 45 30.23 71.51 7.37
CA GLU A 45 30.19 72.34 6.16
C GLU A 45 31.57 72.48 5.50
N ASN A 46 32.65 72.15 6.23
CA ASN A 46 34.01 72.24 5.73
C ASN A 46 34.37 70.99 4.89
N LYS A 47 34.63 71.20 3.60
CA LYS A 47 35.00 70.15 2.64
C LYS A 47 36.49 69.78 2.69
N ASP A 48 37.32 70.61 3.34
CA ASP A 48 38.78 70.42 3.39
C ASP A 48 39.20 69.39 4.46
N GLY A 49 38.23 68.80 5.18
CA GLY A 49 38.46 67.77 6.18
C GLY A 49 38.73 68.32 7.59
N PRO A 50 39.21 67.49 8.53
CA PRO A 50 39.52 67.92 9.89
C PRO A 50 40.74 68.85 9.93
N ILE A 51 40.73 69.79 10.86
CA ILE A 51 41.90 70.58 11.22
C ILE A 51 42.51 69.94 12.47
N VAL A 52 43.78 69.58 12.39
CA VAL A 52 44.56 69.04 13.50
C VAL A 52 45.53 70.12 13.97
N ARG A 53 45.28 70.67 15.16
CA ARG A 53 46.08 71.74 15.74
C ARG A 53 46.83 71.23 16.96
N THR A 54 48.16 71.36 16.92
CA THR A 54 49.06 71.19 18.06
C THR A 54 49.57 72.56 18.51
N GLU A 55 50.41 72.60 19.55
CA GLU A 55 51.06 73.84 19.99
C GLU A 55 52.05 74.40 18.95
N SER A 56 52.54 73.55 18.04
CA SER A 56 53.61 73.91 17.10
C SER A 56 53.17 73.97 15.63
N PHE A 57 52.05 73.35 15.26
CA PHE A 57 51.59 73.31 13.88
C PHE A 57 50.07 73.16 13.75
N GLU A 58 49.54 73.65 12.63
CA GLU A 58 48.16 73.40 12.18
C GLU A 58 48.22 72.67 10.84
N ASN A 59 47.73 71.43 10.82
CA ASN A 59 47.62 70.63 9.60
C ASN A 59 46.15 70.39 9.26
N ARG A 60 45.86 70.25 7.95
CA ARG A 60 44.51 70.05 7.43
C ARG A 60 44.41 68.73 6.69
N GLY A 61 43.24 68.10 6.77
CA GLY A 61 42.89 66.92 6.00
C GLY A 61 42.92 65.62 6.80
N GLN A 62 42.17 64.64 6.29
CA GLN A 62 41.97 63.35 6.95
C GLN A 62 43.28 62.56 7.04
N SER A 63 44.14 62.63 6.03
CA SER A 63 45.39 61.86 5.97
C SER A 63 46.33 62.12 7.14
N HIS A 64 46.38 63.36 7.65
CA HIS A 64 47.21 63.69 8.80
C HIS A 64 46.63 63.11 10.10
N LEU A 65 45.31 63.14 10.23
CA LEU A 65 44.61 62.53 11.36
C LEU A 65 44.74 61.00 11.34
N ASP A 66 44.64 60.38 10.16
CA ASP A 66 44.80 58.94 9.99
C ASP A 66 46.22 58.50 10.37
N SER A 67 47.25 59.27 10.01
CA SER A 67 48.63 58.98 10.43
C SER A 67 48.79 58.96 11.95
N ILE A 68 48.14 59.89 12.67
CA ILE A 68 48.14 59.90 14.15
C ILE A 68 47.45 58.65 14.72
N PHE A 69 46.42 58.14 14.04
CA PHE A 69 45.73 56.91 14.41
C PHE A 69 46.36 55.64 13.82
N GLY A 70 47.56 55.71 13.22
CA GLY A 70 48.22 54.55 12.61
C GLY A 70 47.44 53.94 11.44
N HIS A 71 46.68 54.77 10.71
CA HIS A 71 45.78 54.38 9.63
C HIS A 71 44.66 53.41 10.04
N ALA A 72 44.29 53.39 11.32
CA ALA A 72 43.15 52.62 11.77
C ALA A 72 41.87 53.08 11.06
N THR A 73 41.15 52.14 10.42
CA THR A 73 39.87 52.44 9.81
C THR A 73 38.82 52.71 10.89
N LYS A 74 37.74 53.41 10.52
CA LYS A 74 36.59 53.63 11.40
C LYS A 74 36.06 52.31 11.98
N GLU A 75 36.02 51.26 11.17
CA GLU A 75 35.53 49.93 11.58
C GLU A 75 36.42 49.31 12.65
N ILE A 76 37.75 49.33 12.45
CA ILE A 76 38.71 48.83 13.44
C ILE A 76 38.60 49.63 14.75
N PHE A 77 38.52 50.95 14.66
CA PHE A 77 38.40 51.79 15.84
C PHE A 77 37.10 51.52 16.61
N MET A 78 35.97 51.41 15.90
CA MET A 78 34.69 51.12 16.53
C MET A 78 34.68 49.72 17.17
N ASN A 79 35.29 48.72 16.54
CA ASN A 79 35.28 47.35 17.05
C ASN A 79 36.24 47.13 18.24
N LEU A 80 37.33 47.90 18.35
CA LEU A 80 38.37 47.69 19.36
C LEU A 80 38.32 48.68 20.51
N TYR A 81 37.96 49.94 20.24
CA TYR A 81 38.10 51.05 21.20
C TYR A 81 36.78 51.74 21.56
N ALA A 82 35.71 51.53 20.80
CA ALA A 82 34.42 52.17 21.08
C ALA A 82 33.43 51.15 21.63
N PHE A 83 33.13 51.26 22.93
CA PHE A 83 32.02 50.53 23.54
C PHE A 83 30.74 51.36 23.44
N THR A 84 29.70 50.80 22.86
CA THR A 84 28.37 51.40 22.84
C THR A 84 27.65 51.17 24.18
N ILE A 85 26.63 52.00 24.48
CA ILE A 85 25.82 51.84 25.69
C ILE A 85 25.10 50.48 25.70
N ASP A 86 24.69 50.00 24.53
CA ASP A 86 24.04 48.71 24.34
C ASP A 86 25.02 47.56 24.64
N GLU A 87 26.27 47.65 24.16
CA GLU A 87 27.32 46.67 24.49
C GLU A 87 27.71 46.70 25.98
N LEU A 88 27.72 47.87 26.62
CA LEU A 88 27.93 48.00 28.07
C LEU A 88 26.82 47.31 28.88
N HIS A 89 25.59 47.35 28.39
CA HIS A 89 24.47 46.65 29.01
C HIS A 89 24.60 45.13 28.84
N ASP A 90 25.05 44.66 27.67
CA ASP A 90 25.26 43.25 27.37
C ASP A 90 26.49 42.65 28.07
N ILE A 91 27.54 43.43 28.36
CA ILE A 91 28.74 42.98 29.11
C ILE A 91 28.38 42.46 30.51
N GLN A 92 27.29 42.93 31.12
CA GLN A 92 26.81 42.38 32.40
C GLN A 92 26.14 41.00 32.25
N SER A 93 25.78 40.61 31.02
CA SER A 93 25.14 39.33 30.65
C SER A 93 26.11 38.33 30.01
N LEU A 94 27.16 38.82 29.34
CA LEU A 94 28.11 38.01 28.56
C LEU A 94 29.10 37.26 29.46
N ARG A 95 28.91 35.94 29.56
CA ARG A 95 29.87 35.02 30.22
C ARG A 95 31.19 35.00 29.43
N GLY A 96 32.31 34.82 30.14
CA GLY A 96 33.67 35.01 29.60
C GLY A 96 34.08 34.26 28.32
N GLU A 97 33.32 33.26 27.85
CA GLU A 97 33.55 32.61 26.55
C GLU A 97 33.07 33.45 25.36
N GLU A 98 31.96 34.18 25.50
CA GLU A 98 31.42 34.99 24.41
C GLU A 98 32.31 36.20 24.14
N ILE A 99 32.91 36.77 25.21
CA ILE A 99 33.93 37.83 25.14
C ILE A 99 35.16 37.33 24.35
N LYS A 100 35.66 36.13 24.65
CA LYS A 100 36.78 35.54 23.87
C LYS A 100 36.40 35.41 22.40
N SER A 101 35.22 34.87 22.10
CA SER A 101 34.75 34.70 20.72
C SER A 101 34.67 36.02 19.95
N ARG A 102 34.28 37.11 20.63
CA ARG A 102 34.17 38.45 20.06
C ARG A 102 35.54 39.07 19.79
N VAL A 103 36.48 38.94 20.73
CA VAL A 103 37.87 39.44 20.58
C VAL A 103 38.59 38.70 19.44
N TYR A 104 38.47 37.38 19.38
CA TYR A 104 39.06 36.59 18.30
C TYR A 104 38.35 36.83 16.96
N GLY A 105 37.03 36.99 16.94
CA GLY A 105 36.26 37.33 15.74
C GLY A 105 36.62 38.70 15.17
N ALA A 106 36.88 39.69 16.05
CA ALA A 106 37.37 41.00 15.65
C ALA A 106 38.78 40.93 15.04
N GLY A 107 39.68 40.11 15.60
CA GLY A 107 41.03 39.90 15.06
C GLY A 107 41.07 39.20 13.70
N MET A 108 40.02 38.44 13.35
CA MET A 108 39.88 37.73 12.06
C MET A 108 38.97 38.45 11.05
N GLY A 109 38.44 39.63 11.38
CA GLY A 109 37.55 40.39 10.49
C GLY A 109 36.15 39.78 10.33
N LEU A 110 35.74 38.87 11.23
CA LEU A 110 34.45 38.18 11.18
C LEU A 110 33.27 39.04 11.69
N GLY A 111 33.56 40.25 12.18
CA GLY A 111 32.56 41.24 12.58
C GLY A 111 31.63 40.71 13.66
N GLU A 112 30.32 40.63 13.36
CA GLU A 112 29.30 40.20 14.32
C GLU A 112 29.20 38.68 14.53
N VAL A 113 29.87 37.88 13.69
CA VAL A 113 29.74 36.42 13.70
C VAL A 113 30.51 35.82 14.88
N SER A 114 29.80 35.11 15.77
CA SER A 114 30.41 34.38 16.89
C SER A 114 30.72 32.94 16.47
N LEU A 115 32.01 32.59 16.47
CA LEU A 115 32.49 31.23 16.21
C LEU A 115 31.86 30.20 17.14
N SER A 116 31.65 30.56 18.40
CA SER A 116 31.03 29.69 19.41
C SER A 116 29.56 29.38 19.11
N LYS A 117 28.84 30.29 18.42
CA LYS A 117 27.47 30.01 17.96
C LYS A 117 27.47 29.00 16.82
N ILE A 118 28.39 29.16 15.87
CA ILE A 118 28.55 28.23 14.74
C ILE A 118 28.94 26.83 15.24
N GLU A 119 29.89 26.74 16.16
CA GLU A 119 30.32 25.47 16.76
C GLU A 119 29.15 24.75 17.44
N LYS A 120 28.37 25.46 18.26
CA LYS A 120 27.17 24.90 18.91
C LYS A 120 26.11 24.44 17.90
N GLU A 121 25.92 25.18 16.81
CA GLU A 121 24.98 24.80 15.76
C GLU A 121 25.46 23.55 15.00
N LEU A 122 26.77 23.47 14.74
CA LEU A 122 27.38 22.31 14.08
C LEU A 122 27.28 21.06 14.96
N ASP A 123 27.59 21.16 16.25
CA ASP A 123 27.44 20.07 17.22
C ASP A 123 26.00 19.61 17.35
N LYS A 124 25.04 20.53 17.37
CA LYS A 124 23.62 20.21 17.38
C LYS A 124 23.22 19.44 16.12
N ASN A 125 23.60 19.93 14.94
CA ASN A 125 23.28 19.28 13.67
C ASN A 125 23.94 17.90 13.55
N CYS A 126 25.20 17.78 13.95
CA CYS A 126 25.90 16.50 14.03
C CYS A 126 25.17 15.54 14.98
N GLY A 127 24.76 16.00 16.16
CA GLY A 127 24.00 15.21 17.11
C GLY A 127 22.60 14.81 16.63
N GLU A 128 21.93 15.61 15.81
CA GLU A 128 20.64 15.23 15.21
C GLU A 128 20.80 14.13 14.15
N ILE A 129 21.87 14.22 13.36
CA ILE A 129 22.18 13.24 12.30
C ILE A 129 22.70 11.94 12.92
N PHE A 130 23.66 12.03 13.83
CA PHE A 130 24.41 10.91 14.37
C PHE A 130 24.76 11.11 15.85
N LYS A 131 24.40 10.12 16.68
CA LYS A 131 24.91 10.00 18.05
C LYS A 131 25.55 8.62 18.22
N PRO A 132 26.73 8.54 18.87
CA PRO A 132 27.36 7.25 19.18
C PRO A 132 26.47 6.35 20.07
N ARG A 133 25.63 6.97 20.90
CA ARG A 133 24.65 6.31 21.76
C ARG A 133 23.33 7.09 21.75
N GLY A 134 22.21 6.37 21.71
CA GLY A 134 20.85 6.95 21.68
C GLY A 134 20.25 7.02 20.28
N MET A 135 19.05 7.61 20.18
CA MET A 135 18.35 7.77 18.90
C MET A 135 18.82 9.02 18.17
N ALA A 136 19.31 8.83 16.96
CA ALA A 136 19.62 9.86 15.98
C ALA A 136 19.00 9.48 14.63
N ARG A 137 18.94 10.42 13.68
CA ARG A 137 18.23 10.22 12.41
C ARG A 137 18.73 8.99 11.63
N ILE A 138 20.05 8.79 11.58
CA ILE A 138 20.66 7.62 10.94
C ILE A 138 20.28 6.31 11.65
N GLY A 139 20.25 6.31 12.98
CA GLY A 139 19.87 5.12 13.76
C GLY A 139 18.43 4.69 13.51
N MET A 140 17.51 5.64 13.36
CA MET A 140 16.11 5.35 13.00
C MET A 140 16.01 4.74 11.59
N VAL A 141 16.66 5.37 10.61
CA VAL A 141 16.67 4.87 9.22
C VAL A 141 17.27 3.47 9.13
N LEU A 142 18.38 3.20 9.82
CA LEU A 142 18.98 1.86 9.87
C LEU A 142 18.04 0.83 10.47
N ASN A 143 17.28 1.20 11.50
CA ASN A 143 16.32 0.29 12.12
C ASN A 143 15.16 -0.01 11.16
N ASP A 144 14.69 0.98 10.41
CA ASP A 144 13.65 0.80 9.40
C ASP A 144 14.16 -0.06 8.23
N VAL A 145 15.39 0.15 7.77
CA VAL A 145 16.04 -0.72 6.77
C VAL A 145 16.10 -2.17 7.26
N ASN A 146 16.56 -2.40 8.49
CA ASN A 146 16.62 -3.75 9.06
C ASN A 146 15.24 -4.41 9.19
N LYS A 147 14.19 -3.63 9.49
CA LYS A 147 12.81 -4.15 9.50
C LYS A 147 12.37 -4.57 8.11
N ILE A 148 12.56 -3.69 7.12
CA ILE A 148 12.21 -3.96 5.72
C ILE A 148 12.99 -5.18 5.19
N GLU A 149 14.28 -5.30 5.49
CA GLU A 149 15.08 -6.47 5.11
C GLU A 149 14.56 -7.78 5.74
N ASN A 150 14.14 -7.73 7.01
CA ASN A 150 13.53 -8.88 7.67
C ASN A 150 12.17 -9.25 7.05
N GLU A 151 11.34 -8.27 6.71
CA GLU A 151 10.06 -8.50 6.02
C GLU A 151 10.29 -9.14 4.65
N ILE A 152 11.27 -8.64 3.87
CA ILE A 152 11.65 -9.22 2.59
C ILE A 152 12.12 -10.67 2.77
N ARG A 153 12.98 -10.94 3.75
CA ARG A 153 13.47 -12.29 4.03
C ARG A 153 12.33 -13.24 4.41
N GLN A 154 11.36 -12.79 5.21
CA GLN A 154 10.18 -13.59 5.55
C GLN A 154 9.30 -13.85 4.33
N ALA A 155 9.07 -12.85 3.47
CA ALA A 155 8.33 -13.00 2.23
C ALA A 155 9.03 -13.99 1.28
N GLN A 156 10.36 -13.90 1.16
CA GLN A 156 11.17 -14.83 0.37
C GLN A 156 11.12 -16.25 0.91
N GLY A 157 11.20 -16.45 2.23
CA GLY A 157 11.05 -17.76 2.85
C GLY A 157 9.65 -18.38 2.63
N ASN A 158 8.64 -17.56 2.35
CA ASN A 158 7.29 -18.01 2.02
C ASN A 158 7.07 -18.25 0.52
N LEU A 159 7.99 -17.83 -0.37
CA LEU A 159 7.87 -18.08 -1.81
C LEU A 159 7.91 -19.57 -2.13
N GLU A 160 8.80 -20.33 -1.50
CA GLU A 160 8.87 -21.79 -1.73
C GLU A 160 7.54 -22.47 -1.38
N LYS A 161 6.95 -22.13 -0.23
CA LYS A 161 5.63 -22.63 0.17
C LYS A 161 4.52 -22.19 -0.77
N PHE A 162 4.59 -20.96 -1.28
CA PHE A 162 3.64 -20.43 -2.25
C PHE A 162 3.72 -21.21 -3.57
N ASP A 163 4.92 -21.48 -4.06
CA ASP A 163 5.15 -22.26 -5.28
C ASP A 163 4.69 -23.72 -5.10
N GLU A 164 4.97 -24.33 -3.95
CA GLU A 164 4.45 -25.66 -3.59
C GLU A 164 2.92 -25.71 -3.59
N LEU A 165 2.26 -24.76 -2.92
CA LEU A 165 0.80 -24.70 -2.84
C LEU A 165 0.16 -24.45 -4.21
N ASN A 166 0.74 -23.57 -5.03
CA ASN A 166 0.27 -23.36 -6.40
C ASN A 166 0.49 -24.59 -7.27
N GLY A 167 1.60 -25.30 -7.09
CA GLY A 167 1.85 -26.58 -7.74
C GLY A 167 0.81 -27.62 -7.39
N MET A 168 0.45 -27.74 -6.10
CA MET A 168 -0.61 -28.62 -5.63
C MET A 168 -1.99 -28.22 -6.18
N ALA A 169 -2.32 -26.93 -6.15
CA ALA A 169 -3.59 -26.42 -6.71
C ALA A 169 -3.71 -26.73 -8.21
N SER A 170 -2.64 -26.51 -8.97
CA SER A 170 -2.59 -26.82 -10.41
C SER A 170 -2.77 -28.32 -10.68
N ARG A 171 -2.19 -29.20 -9.85
CA ARG A 171 -2.38 -30.66 -9.96
C ARG A 171 -3.83 -31.05 -9.67
N LEU A 172 -4.40 -30.55 -8.58
CA LEU A 172 -5.79 -30.84 -8.20
C LEU A 172 -6.79 -30.35 -9.27
N ASP A 173 -6.55 -29.20 -9.88
CA ASP A 173 -7.41 -28.71 -10.98
C ASP A 173 -7.31 -29.59 -12.23
N LYS A 174 -6.12 -30.12 -12.54
CA LYS A 174 -5.96 -31.11 -13.62
C LYS A 174 -6.72 -32.39 -13.31
N GLU A 175 -6.57 -32.95 -12.11
CA GLU A 175 -7.29 -34.16 -11.67
C GLU A 175 -8.80 -33.97 -11.73
N LYS A 176 -9.30 -32.82 -11.23
CA LYS A 176 -10.71 -32.45 -11.30
C LYS A 176 -11.22 -32.37 -12.74
N SER A 177 -10.41 -31.83 -13.66
CA SER A 177 -10.76 -31.74 -15.07
C SER A 177 -10.87 -33.12 -15.73
N VAL A 178 -9.95 -34.04 -15.39
CA VAL A 178 -9.99 -35.44 -15.86
C VAL A 178 -11.24 -36.14 -15.32
N LEU A 179 -11.48 -36.08 -14.02
CA LEU A 179 -12.66 -36.70 -13.39
C LEU A 179 -13.98 -36.16 -13.97
N LYS A 180 -14.06 -34.86 -14.26
CA LYS A 180 -15.24 -34.28 -14.92
C LYS A 180 -15.49 -34.85 -16.32
N LYS A 181 -14.43 -35.11 -17.10
CA LYS A 181 -14.57 -35.76 -18.41
C LYS A 181 -15.04 -37.20 -18.26
N GLU A 182 -14.44 -37.96 -17.34
CA GLU A 182 -14.85 -39.34 -17.06
C GLU A 182 -16.32 -39.43 -16.63
N ILE A 183 -16.79 -38.50 -15.79
CA ILE A 183 -18.21 -38.41 -15.42
C ILE A 183 -19.08 -38.18 -16.66
N GLY A 184 -18.71 -37.23 -17.53
CA GLY A 184 -19.47 -36.97 -18.75
C GLY A 184 -19.54 -38.17 -19.69
N ASP A 185 -18.42 -38.90 -19.84
CA ASP A 185 -18.35 -40.11 -20.68
C ASP A 185 -19.20 -41.26 -20.09
N LEU A 186 -19.19 -41.40 -18.77
CA LEU A 186 -20.02 -42.37 -18.06
C LEU A 186 -21.51 -42.02 -18.15
N GLU A 187 -21.88 -40.75 -18.06
CA GLU A 187 -23.27 -40.29 -18.23
C GLU A 187 -23.78 -40.57 -19.65
N LEU A 188 -22.96 -40.32 -20.67
CA LEU A 188 -23.30 -40.65 -22.06
C LEU A 188 -23.51 -42.16 -22.23
N THR A 189 -22.60 -42.96 -21.67
CA THR A 189 -22.66 -44.42 -21.70
C THR A 189 -23.91 -44.94 -21.00
N LYS A 190 -24.22 -44.39 -19.82
CA LYS A 190 -25.45 -44.70 -19.08
C LYS A 190 -26.69 -44.41 -19.92
N LYS A 191 -26.76 -43.23 -20.55
CA LYS A 191 -27.90 -42.85 -21.39
C LYS A 191 -28.11 -43.82 -22.56
N ILE A 192 -27.02 -44.27 -23.19
CA ILE A 192 -27.09 -45.30 -24.26
C ILE A 192 -27.71 -46.59 -23.74
N TYR A 193 -27.30 -47.07 -22.56
CA TYR A 193 -27.87 -48.27 -21.96
C TYR A 193 -29.33 -48.10 -21.54
N GLU A 194 -29.71 -46.95 -20.98
CA GLU A 194 -31.10 -46.63 -20.65
C GLU A 194 -31.98 -46.65 -21.89
N THR A 195 -31.55 -46.03 -22.98
CA THR A 195 -32.26 -46.07 -24.27
C THR A 195 -32.38 -47.50 -24.81
N ARG A 196 -31.33 -48.31 -24.70
CA ARG A 196 -31.38 -49.73 -25.12
C ARG A 196 -32.38 -50.53 -24.27
N LEU A 197 -32.43 -50.27 -22.96
CA LEU A 197 -33.38 -50.90 -22.05
C LEU A 197 -34.82 -50.50 -22.37
N GLU A 198 -35.04 -49.23 -22.69
CA GLU A 198 -36.34 -48.68 -23.08
C GLU A 198 -36.87 -49.33 -24.36
N PHE A 199 -36.01 -49.52 -25.37
CA PHE A 199 -36.40 -50.18 -26.63
C PHE A 199 -36.41 -51.71 -26.57
N PHE A 200 -35.91 -52.32 -25.49
CA PHE A 200 -35.83 -53.78 -25.37
C PHE A 200 -37.21 -54.47 -25.56
N PRO A 201 -38.31 -54.03 -24.92
CA PRO A 201 -39.62 -54.65 -25.12
C PRO A 201 -40.09 -54.58 -26.58
N VAL A 202 -39.88 -53.43 -27.25
CA VAL A 202 -40.25 -53.24 -28.66
C VAL A 202 -39.47 -54.21 -29.56
N VAL A 203 -38.18 -54.39 -29.30
CA VAL A 203 -37.37 -55.37 -30.05
C VAL A 203 -37.88 -56.79 -29.84
N ILE A 204 -38.26 -57.15 -28.61
CA ILE A 204 -38.85 -58.45 -28.32
C ILE A 204 -40.18 -58.63 -29.06
N GLU A 205 -41.07 -57.62 -29.06
CA GLU A 205 -42.33 -57.65 -29.81
C GLU A 205 -42.10 -57.85 -31.31
N ILE A 206 -41.14 -57.14 -31.91
CA ILE A 206 -40.78 -57.31 -33.32
C ILE A 206 -40.29 -58.73 -33.59
N LEU A 207 -39.41 -59.27 -32.74
CA LEU A 207 -38.89 -60.63 -32.92
C LEU A 207 -39.99 -61.68 -32.77
N SER A 208 -40.88 -61.53 -31.79
CA SER A 208 -42.04 -62.41 -31.62
C SER A 208 -42.98 -62.33 -32.81
N ALA A 209 -43.28 -61.13 -33.32
CA ALA A 209 -44.11 -60.97 -34.51
C ALA A 209 -43.46 -61.58 -35.77
N MET A 210 -42.14 -61.45 -35.93
CA MET A 210 -41.40 -62.11 -37.01
C MET A 210 -41.44 -63.63 -36.89
N GLU A 211 -41.32 -64.16 -35.67
CA GLU A 211 -41.45 -65.60 -35.42
C GLU A 211 -42.87 -66.08 -35.75
N GLU A 212 -43.91 -65.37 -35.31
CA GLU A 212 -45.30 -65.66 -35.65
C GLU A 212 -45.54 -65.67 -37.16
N ILE A 213 -45.04 -64.66 -37.89
CA ILE A 213 -45.10 -64.62 -39.35
C ILE A 213 -44.41 -65.83 -39.98
N SER A 214 -43.25 -66.24 -39.46
CA SER A 214 -42.53 -67.40 -40.01
C SER A 214 -43.21 -68.73 -39.73
N ARG A 215 -44.02 -68.82 -38.65
CA ARG A 215 -44.84 -69.99 -38.33
C ARG A 215 -46.12 -70.05 -39.16
N ILE A 216 -46.60 -68.93 -39.70
CA ILE A 216 -47.74 -68.92 -40.60
C ILE A 216 -47.30 -69.53 -41.94
N GLU A 217 -47.95 -70.63 -42.32
CA GLU A 217 -47.73 -71.28 -43.61
C GLU A 217 -48.08 -70.30 -44.75
N ASN A 218 -47.20 -70.16 -45.74
CA ASN A 218 -47.42 -69.22 -46.84
C ASN A 218 -48.49 -69.78 -47.79
N VAL A 219 -49.76 -69.43 -47.53
CA VAL A 219 -50.88 -69.88 -48.35
C VAL A 219 -50.96 -69.04 -49.62
N SER A 220 -50.43 -69.57 -50.72
CA SER A 220 -50.39 -68.89 -52.02
C SER A 220 -51.75 -68.74 -52.71
N SER A 221 -52.79 -69.46 -52.27
CA SER A 221 -54.17 -69.28 -52.76
C SER A 221 -55.22 -69.79 -51.76
N PHE A 222 -56.35 -69.08 -51.65
CA PHE A 222 -57.48 -69.50 -50.81
C PHE A 222 -58.26 -70.63 -51.51
N PRO A 223 -58.53 -71.76 -50.83
CA PRO A 223 -59.23 -72.88 -51.46
C PRO A 223 -60.67 -72.49 -51.84
N GLU A 224 -61.12 -72.92 -53.02
CA GLU A 224 -62.41 -72.52 -53.64
C GLU A 224 -63.65 -72.82 -52.76
N ASN A 225 -63.56 -73.81 -51.86
CA ASN A 225 -64.59 -74.17 -50.88
C ASN A 225 -64.24 -73.79 -49.42
N GLY A 226 -63.29 -72.87 -49.21
CA GLY A 226 -62.78 -72.51 -47.88
C GLY A 226 -63.85 -72.00 -46.92
N VAL A 227 -64.79 -71.17 -47.42
CA VAL A 227 -65.89 -70.62 -46.61
C VAL A 227 -66.81 -71.72 -46.09
N ARG A 228 -67.13 -72.72 -46.92
CA ARG A 228 -67.98 -73.86 -46.52
C ARG A 228 -67.27 -74.74 -45.48
N LYS A 229 -66.00 -75.06 -45.68
CA LYS A 229 -65.21 -75.83 -44.70
C LYS A 229 -65.11 -75.11 -43.36
N LEU A 230 -64.90 -73.80 -43.37
CA LEU A 230 -64.87 -72.98 -42.15
C LEU A 230 -66.20 -73.05 -41.41
N HIS A 231 -67.32 -72.90 -42.12
CA HIS A 231 -68.65 -72.94 -41.52
C HIS A 231 -68.95 -74.30 -40.86
N LEU A 232 -68.55 -75.41 -41.50
CA LEU A 232 -68.70 -76.75 -40.92
C LEU A 232 -67.91 -76.91 -39.61
N ILE A 233 -66.65 -76.45 -39.60
CA ILE A 233 -65.79 -76.51 -38.39
C ILE A 233 -66.35 -75.61 -37.28
N GLN A 234 -66.89 -74.44 -37.61
CA GLN A 234 -67.54 -73.56 -36.63
C GLN A 234 -68.77 -74.21 -36.00
N LEU A 235 -69.59 -74.89 -36.81
CA LEU A 235 -70.76 -75.62 -36.32
C LEU A 235 -70.36 -76.79 -35.41
N GLU A 236 -69.32 -77.53 -35.80
CA GLU A 236 -68.77 -78.61 -34.98
C GLU A 236 -68.24 -78.10 -33.63
N LYS A 237 -67.53 -76.96 -33.65
CA LYS A 237 -67.08 -76.27 -32.44
C LYS A 237 -68.24 -75.86 -31.53
N GLU A 238 -69.31 -75.28 -32.06
CA GLU A 238 -70.49 -74.91 -31.25
C GLU A 238 -71.14 -76.13 -30.60
N ASN A 239 -71.26 -77.24 -31.34
CA ASN A 239 -71.82 -78.48 -30.81
C ASN A 239 -70.94 -79.05 -29.69
N LEU A 240 -69.62 -79.05 -29.86
CA LEU A 240 -68.68 -79.50 -28.83
C LEU A 240 -68.76 -78.62 -27.57
N LEU A 241 -68.87 -77.29 -27.72
CA LEU A 241 -69.02 -76.37 -26.59
C LEU A 241 -70.32 -76.62 -25.80
N LYS A 242 -71.44 -76.86 -26.50
CA LYS A 242 -72.71 -77.22 -25.85
C LYS A 242 -72.56 -78.52 -25.05
N ARG A 243 -71.88 -79.52 -25.61
CA ARG A 243 -71.64 -80.80 -24.96
C ARG A 243 -70.76 -80.66 -23.71
N ILE A 244 -69.74 -79.80 -23.75
CA ILE A 244 -68.93 -79.48 -22.57
C ILE A 244 -69.80 -78.86 -21.47
N GLN A 245 -70.66 -77.90 -21.80
CA GLN A 245 -71.56 -77.28 -20.81
C GLN A 245 -72.57 -78.27 -20.21
N GLU A 246 -73.07 -79.21 -21.01
CA GLU A 246 -73.95 -80.28 -20.53
C GLU A 246 -73.24 -81.20 -19.54
N GLU A 247 -72.00 -81.60 -19.87
CA GLU A 247 -71.16 -82.42 -18.99
C GLU A 247 -70.78 -81.67 -17.70
N GLU A 248 -70.46 -80.37 -17.76
CA GLU A 248 -70.20 -79.53 -16.58
C GLU A 248 -71.43 -79.45 -15.66
N ARG A 249 -72.63 -79.26 -16.22
CA ARG A 249 -73.88 -79.28 -15.45
C ARG A 249 -74.16 -80.63 -14.82
N SER A 250 -73.88 -81.72 -15.56
CA SER A 250 -74.00 -83.09 -15.06
C SER A 250 -73.04 -83.32 -13.89
N TYR A 251 -71.78 -82.89 -14.03
CA TYR A 251 -70.76 -82.95 -12.98
C TYR A 251 -71.19 -82.16 -11.74
N ASP A 252 -71.68 -80.93 -11.90
CA ASP A 252 -72.17 -80.12 -10.77
C ASP A 252 -73.38 -80.76 -10.08
N GLY A 253 -74.31 -81.34 -10.85
CA GLY A 253 -75.45 -82.10 -10.32
C GLY A 253 -75.01 -83.34 -9.53
N LEU A 254 -74.07 -84.12 -10.07
CA LEU A 254 -73.48 -85.27 -9.38
C LEU A 254 -72.74 -84.86 -8.10
N LYS A 255 -72.04 -83.72 -8.12
CA LYS A 255 -71.35 -83.17 -6.95
C LYS A 255 -72.32 -82.73 -5.85
N ILE A 256 -73.48 -82.18 -6.21
CA ILE A 256 -74.56 -81.87 -5.26
C ILE A 256 -75.17 -83.15 -4.69
N ASN A 257 -75.44 -84.16 -5.53
CA ASN A 257 -75.96 -85.45 -5.07
C ASN A 257 -74.99 -86.15 -4.12
N LEU A 258 -73.68 -86.11 -4.40
CA LEU A 258 -72.64 -86.66 -3.52
C LEU A 258 -72.62 -85.94 -2.16
N ARG A 259 -72.85 -84.61 -2.12
CA ARG A 259 -72.95 -83.84 -0.86
C ARG A 259 -74.20 -84.15 -0.06
N ASN A 260 -75.29 -84.53 -0.73
CA ASN A 260 -76.60 -84.79 -0.10
C ASN A 260 -76.81 -86.27 0.27
N MET A 261 -75.85 -87.16 -0.04
CA MET A 261 -75.88 -88.54 0.43
C MET A 261 -75.59 -88.59 1.93
N VAL A 262 -76.59 -88.96 2.72
CA VAL A 262 -76.41 -89.36 4.12
C VAL A 262 -75.96 -90.82 4.12
N VAL A 263 -74.76 -91.09 4.60
CA VAL A 263 -74.24 -92.45 4.80
C VAL A 263 -75.11 -93.10 5.88
N ASN A 264 -75.71 -94.25 5.55
CA ASN A 264 -76.43 -95.05 6.52
C ASN A 264 -75.40 -95.93 7.25
N ASP A 265 -74.85 -95.43 8.36
CA ASP A 265 -73.83 -96.12 9.15
C ASP A 265 -74.34 -97.45 9.76
N ASP A 266 -75.66 -97.67 9.82
CA ASP A 266 -76.25 -98.95 10.28
C ASP A 266 -76.02 -100.12 9.30
N LEU A 267 -75.51 -99.86 8.09
CA LEU A 267 -75.14 -100.90 7.10
C LEU A 267 -73.63 -101.18 7.05
N LEU A 268 -72.82 -100.50 7.86
CA LEU A 268 -71.36 -100.63 7.90
C LEU A 268 -70.82 -101.44 9.10
N GLU A 269 -71.67 -101.83 10.05
CA GLU A 269 -71.32 -102.79 11.10
C GLU A 269 -71.97 -104.17 10.86
N HIS A 270 -71.37 -104.96 9.96
CA HIS A 270 -71.34 -106.43 10.02
C HIS A 270 -70.07 -106.97 9.34
#